data_AF-A0A0X3X3M2-F1
#
_entry.id   AF-A0A0X3X3M2-F1
#
_cell.length_a   1.000
_cell.length_b   1.000
_cell.length_c   1.000
_cell.angle_alpha   90.00
_cell.angle_beta   90.00
_cell.angle_gamma   90.00
#
_symmetry.space_group_name_H-M   'P 1'
#
loop_
_entity.id
_entity.type
_entity.pdbx_description
1 polymer ?
#
loop_
_entity_poly.entity_id
_entity_poly.type
_entity_poly.pdbx_seq_one_letter_code
_entity_poly.pdbx_strand_id
1 'polypeptide(L)'
;MLQIEAVTDDLQDLAVLWSIGEAPAHDVVEAACAALVAGLDSPALRILAGYTRAEAECNVLDLLPVVLDELDLVFYPRDSEAGQ
;
A
#
# COMPACT_ATOMS: atom_id res chain seq x y z
N MET A 1 -7.48 -2.07 19.62
CA MET A 1 -6.57 -3.05 18.99
C MET A 1 -7.10 -3.48 17.63
N LEU A 2 -8.37 -3.91 17.51
CA LEU A 2 -9.03 -4.32 16.26
C LEU A 2 -9.01 -3.31 15.07
N GLN A 3 -8.71 -2.03 15.30
CA GLN A 3 -8.73 -1.00 14.23
C GLN A 3 -7.42 -0.96 13.43
N ILE A 4 -6.28 -1.24 14.06
CA ILE A 4 -4.98 -1.26 13.38
C ILE A 4 -4.91 -2.48 12.46
N GLU A 5 -5.32 -3.65 12.96
CA GLU A 5 -5.35 -4.90 12.20
C GLU A 5 -6.20 -4.78 10.94
N ALA A 6 -7.42 -4.24 11.05
CA ALA A 6 -8.30 -4.02 9.89
C ALA A 6 -7.68 -3.08 8.84
N VAL A 7 -6.96 -2.04 9.28
CA VAL A 7 -6.34 -1.09 8.35
C VAL A 7 -5.08 -1.65 7.69
N THR A 8 -4.30 -2.49 8.39
CA THR A 8 -3.23 -3.26 7.76
C THR A 8 -3.77 -4.22 6.71
N ASP A 9 -4.87 -4.92 7.00
CA ASP A 9 -5.51 -5.84 6.04
C ASP A 9 -6.01 -5.08 4.81
N ASP A 10 -6.70 -3.94 5.00
CA ASP A 10 -7.19 -3.09 3.90
C ASP A 10 -6.04 -2.57 3.01
N LEU A 11 -4.92 -2.15 3.63
CA LEU A 11 -3.74 -1.69 2.89
C LEU A 11 -3.10 -2.83 2.09
N GLN A 12 -3.06 -4.04 2.67
CA GLN A 12 -2.49 -5.21 2.02
C GLN A 12 -3.37 -5.72 0.87
N ASP A 13 -4.68 -5.78 1.06
CA ASP A 13 -5.64 -6.15 0.02
C ASP A 13 -5.59 -5.17 -1.16
N LEU A 14 -5.52 -3.86 -0.89
CA LEU A 14 -5.37 -2.87 -1.95
C LEU A 14 -4.02 -2.96 -2.65
N ALA A 15 -2.94 -3.29 -1.94
CA ALA A 15 -1.64 -3.53 -2.56
C ALA A 15 -1.68 -4.73 -3.51
N VAL A 16 -2.40 -5.80 -3.15
CA VAL A 16 -2.62 -6.98 -4.01
C VAL A 16 -3.48 -6.62 -5.22
N LEU A 17 -4.63 -5.99 -5.02
CA LEU A 17 -5.52 -5.58 -6.11
C LEU A 17 -4.81 -4.64 -7.09
N TRP A 18 -4.01 -3.71 -6.58
CA TRP A 18 -3.21 -2.82 -7.41
C TRP A 18 -2.14 -3.58 -8.20
N SER A 19 -1.46 -4.56 -7.59
CA SER A 19 -0.40 -5.31 -8.29
C SER A 19 -0.95 -6.11 -9.48
N ILE A 20 -2.16 -6.66 -9.36
CA ILE A 20 -2.85 -7.36 -10.46
C ILE A 20 -3.63 -6.44 -11.41
N GLY A 21 -3.64 -5.12 -11.14
CA GLY A 21 -4.31 -4.12 -11.98
C GLY A 21 -5.83 -4.00 -11.78
N GLU A 22 -6.36 -4.60 -10.72
CA GLU A 22 -7.79 -4.52 -10.32
C GLU A 22 -8.09 -3.29 -9.45
N ALA A 23 -7.06 -2.61 -8.92
CA ALA A 23 -7.19 -1.31 -8.25
C ALA A 23 -6.26 -0.25 -8.87
N PRO A 24 -6.72 1.01 -8.99
CA PRO A 24 -5.89 2.11 -9.45
C PRO A 24 -4.89 2.57 -8.37
N ALA A 25 -3.76 3.14 -8.80
CA ALA A 25 -2.70 3.59 -7.90
C ALA A 25 -3.13 4.65 -6.87
N HIS A 26 -4.18 5.43 -7.14
CA HIS A 26 -4.67 6.42 -6.19
C HIS A 26 -5.38 5.80 -4.98
N ASP A 27 -5.97 4.62 -5.11
CA ASP A 27 -6.62 3.93 -3.99
C ASP A 27 -5.57 3.47 -2.97
N VAL A 28 -4.37 3.11 -3.44
CA VAL A 28 -3.21 2.79 -2.57
C VAL A 28 -2.76 4.03 -1.77
N VAL A 29 -2.79 5.22 -2.37
CA VAL A 29 -2.46 6.48 -1.67
C VAL A 29 -3.53 6.82 -0.62
N GLU A 30 -4.81 6.60 -0.94
CA GLU A 30 -5.91 6.81 0.01
C GLU A 30 -5.81 5.83 1.20
N ALA A 31 -5.47 4.57 0.95
CA ALA A 31 -5.21 3.58 1.99
C ALA A 31 -4.01 3.96 2.87
N ALA A 32 -2.93 4.48 2.27
CA ALA A 32 -1.79 4.98 3.01
C ALA A 32 -2.17 6.16 3.93
N CYS A 33 -3.02 7.08 3.45
CA CYS A 33 -3.57 8.14 4.29
C CYS A 33 -4.40 7.59 5.45
N ALA A 34 -5.26 6.61 5.19
CA ALA A 34 -6.09 5.96 6.21
C ALA A 34 -5.21 5.26 7.28
N ALA A 35 -4.14 4.59 6.86
CA ALA A 35 -3.15 3.97 7.75
C ALA A 35 -2.49 4.98 8.69
N LEU A 36 -2.05 6.13 8.15
CA LEU A 36 -1.48 7.21 8.98
C LEU A 36 -2.51 7.77 9.99
N VAL A 37 -3.76 7.94 9.58
CA VAL A 37 -4.84 8.41 10.47
C VAL A 37 -5.18 7.38 11.56
N ALA A 38 -5.08 6.09 11.25
CA ALA A 38 -5.28 4.99 12.18
C ALA A 38 -4.10 4.81 13.16
N GLY A 39 -2.98 5.50 12.93
CA GLY A 39 -1.80 5.49 13.78
C GLY A 39 -0.70 4.50 13.37
N LEU A 40 -0.83 3.85 12.21
CA LEU A 40 0.33 3.22 11.58
C LEU A 40 1.27 4.31 11.10
N ASP A 41 2.57 4.07 11.18
CA ASP A 41 3.54 5.08 10.83
C ASP A 41 4.86 4.46 10.38
N SER A 42 5.31 4.84 9.19
CA SER A 42 6.62 4.48 8.66
C SER A 42 7.12 5.58 7.71
N PRO A 43 8.44 5.74 7.52
CA PRO A 43 8.99 6.72 6.59
C PRO A 43 8.44 6.58 5.17
N ALA A 44 8.40 5.36 4.62
CA ALA A 44 7.90 5.12 3.27
C ALA A 44 6.38 5.35 3.19
N LEU A 45 5.61 4.99 4.23
CA LEU A 45 4.16 5.19 4.28
C LEU A 45 3.79 6.68 4.19
N ARG A 46 4.55 7.54 4.88
CA ARG A 46 4.36 9.00 4.80
C ARG A 46 4.65 9.56 3.41
N ILE A 47 5.66 9.03 2.72
CA ILE A 47 5.98 9.44 1.35
C ILE A 47 4.86 9.00 0.40
N LEU A 48 4.41 7.75 0.54
CA LEU A 48 3.33 7.18 -0.28
C LEU A 48 2.03 7.96 -0.14
N ALA A 49 1.63 8.27 1.10
CA ALA A 49 0.45 9.09 1.38
C ALA A 49 0.56 10.52 0.84
N GLY A 50 1.78 10.99 0.57
CA GLY A 50 2.05 12.31 0.01
C GLY A 50 1.98 12.39 -1.52
N TYR A 51 1.85 11.26 -2.23
CA TYR A 51 1.82 11.26 -3.69
C TYR A 51 0.56 11.89 -4.26
N THR A 52 0.75 12.72 -5.28
CA THR A 52 -0.34 13.13 -6.16
C THR A 52 -0.79 11.96 -7.04
N ARG A 53 -1.99 12.05 -7.63
CA ARG A 53 -2.50 11.03 -8.56
C ARG A 53 -1.52 10.71 -9.70
N ALA A 54 -0.87 11.73 -10.26
CA ALA A 54 0.09 11.56 -11.35
C ALA A 54 1.40 10.89 -10.89
N GLU A 55 1.86 11.19 -9.68
CA GLU A 55 3.04 10.53 -9.09
C GLU A 55 2.73 9.07 -8.74
N ALA A 56 1.52 8.80 -8.26
CA ALA A 56 1.11 7.46 -7.86
C ALA A 56 1.17 6.46 -9.04
N GLU A 57 0.77 6.88 -10.23
CA GLU A 57 0.77 6.03 -11.43
C GLU A 57 2.16 5.47 -11.77
N CYS A 58 3.23 6.22 -11.49
CA CYS A 58 4.60 5.82 -11.83
C CYS A 58 5.40 5.31 -10.63
N ASN A 59 5.17 5.87 -9.44
CA ASN A 59 6.07 5.68 -8.29
C ASN A 59 5.56 4.65 -7.28
N VAL A 60 4.28 4.25 -7.31
CA VAL A 60 3.74 3.25 -6.37
C VAL A 60 4.44 1.91 -6.52
N LEU A 61 4.85 1.52 -7.74
CA LEU A 61 5.56 0.27 -7.98
C LEU A 61 6.88 0.15 -7.23
N ASP A 62 7.61 1.24 -7.12
CA ASP A 62 8.92 1.25 -6.48
C ASP A 62 8.79 1.41 -4.96
N LEU A 63 7.79 2.17 -4.49
CA LEU A 63 7.67 2.53 -3.08
C LEU A 63 6.80 1.56 -2.27
N LEU A 64 5.76 0.97 -2.86
CA LEU A 64 4.84 0.08 -2.16
C LEU A 64 5.50 -1.16 -1.52
N PRO A 65 6.48 -1.83 -2.16
CA PRO A 65 7.19 -2.94 -1.52
C PRO A 65 7.93 -2.50 -0.25
N VAL A 66 8.49 -1.29 -0.25
CA VAL A 66 9.22 -0.72 0.90
C VAL A 66 8.26 -0.41 2.05
N VAL A 67 7.07 0.13 1.74
CA VAL A 67 6.03 0.37 2.76
C VAL A 67 5.62 -0.92 3.44
N LEU A 68 5.41 -1.98 2.68
CA LEU A 68 4.97 -3.26 3.23
C LEU A 68 6.09 -3.91 4.05
N ASP A 69 7.34 -3.86 3.60
CA ASP A 69 8.50 -4.34 4.37
C ASP A 69 8.66 -3.58 5.71
N GLU A 70 8.55 -2.25 5.71
CA GLU A 70 8.64 -1.44 6.93
C GLU A 70 7.51 -1.73 7.95
N LEU A 71 6.35 -2.17 7.46
CA LEU A 71 5.18 -2.52 8.26
C LEU A 71 5.11 -4.01 8.61
N ASP A 72 6.12 -4.81 8.23
CA ASP A 72 6.16 -6.28 8.38
C ASP A 72 4.97 -6.98 7.66
N LEU A 73 4.50 -6.38 6.57
CA LEU A 73 3.42 -6.87 5.70
C LEU A 73 3.98 -7.61 4.49
N VAL A 74 3.29 -8.66 4.07
CA VAL A 74 3.73 -9.50 2.95
C VAL A 74 3.36 -8.84 1.62
N PHE A 75 4.36 -8.47 0.82
CA PHE A 75 4.16 -8.03 -0.56
C PHE A 75 4.41 -9.18 -1.55
N TYR A 76 3.43 -9.44 -2.41
CA TYR A 76 3.62 -10.29 -3.58
C TYR A 76 3.86 -9.40 -4.80
N PRO A 77 5.07 -9.41 -5.40
CA PRO A 77 5.35 -8.60 -6.58
C PRO A 77 4.45 -9.00 -7.75
N ARG A 78 4.14 -8.00 -8.59
CA ARG A 78 3.43 -8.16 -9.86
C ARG A 78 4.05 -9.31 -10.67
N ASP A 79 3.21 -10.22 -11.16
CA ASP A 79 3.58 -11.44 -11.91
C ASP A 79 4.20 -12.60 -11.10
N SER A 80 4.14 -12.58 -9.76
CA SER A 80 4.51 -13.74 -8.93
C SER A 80 3.48 -14.87 -9.02
N GLU A 81 3.93 -16.12 -9.16
CA GLU A 81 3.05 -17.32 -9.11
C GLU A 81 2.26 -17.44 -7.80
N ALA A 82 2.69 -16.76 -6.73
CA ALA A 82 1.97 -16.72 -5.46
C ALA A 82 0.75 -15.76 -5.46
N GLY A 83 0.59 -14.94 -6.50
CA GLY A 83 -0.54 -14.04 -6.69
C GLY A 83 -1.62 -14.55 -7.66
N GLN A 84 -1.55 -15.83 -8.09
CA GLN A 84 -2.56 -16.47 -8.95
C GLN A 84 -3.56 -17.33 -8.17
#